data_AF-A0A6G2D5S7-F1
#
_entry.id   AF-A0A6G2D5S7-F1
#
_cell.length_a   1.000
_cell.length_b   1.000
_cell.length_c   1.000
_cell.angle_alpha   90.00
_cell.angle_beta   90.00
_cell.angle_gamma   90.00
#
_symmetry.space_group_name_H-M   'P 1'
#
loop_
_entity.id
_entity.type
_entity.pdbx_description
1 polymer ?
#
loop_
_entity_poly.entity_id
_entity_poly.type
_entity_poly.pdbx_seq_one_letter_code
_entity_poly.pdbx_strand_id
1 'polypeptide(L)'
;CLDSIQKQTYPNFECIMVNDGSPDHSSKICEEFVEKDSRFKYFEKANGGLSSARNLGIECSGGAYITFVDSDDWLEHDALDRLYGALKKENADISIGRYNSYDETRYVYMTYVFL
;
A
#
# COMPACT_ATOMS: atom_id res chain seq x y z
N CYS A 1 1.72 8.32 0.83
CA CYS A 1 1.06 7.00 0.78
C CYS A 1 -0.47 7.05 0.53
N LEU A 2 -1.33 7.22 1.55
CA LEU A 2 -2.77 6.87 1.47
C LEU A 2 -3.57 7.55 0.33
N ASP A 3 -3.32 8.83 0.05
CA ASP A 3 -3.95 9.54 -1.08
C ASP A 3 -3.71 8.84 -2.43
N SER A 4 -2.52 8.27 -2.63
CA SER A 4 -2.18 7.55 -3.86
C SER A 4 -2.95 6.23 -4.01
N ILE A 5 -3.25 5.58 -2.88
CA ILE A 5 -4.05 4.34 -2.83
C ILE A 5 -5.53 4.68 -3.08
N GLN A 6 -6.05 5.72 -2.41
CA GLN A 6 -7.46 6.12 -2.56
C GLN A 6 -7.83 6.45 -4.01
N LYS A 7 -6.89 7.07 -4.75
CA LYS A 7 -7.04 7.53 -6.13
C LYS A 7 -6.71 6.47 -7.18
N GLN A 8 -6.51 5.21 -6.83
CA GLN A 8 -6.23 4.16 -7.83
C GLN A 8 -7.38 4.03 -8.83
N THR A 9 -7.04 3.82 -10.11
CA THR A 9 -8.04 3.60 -11.18
C THR A 9 -8.80 2.29 -11.02
N TYR A 10 -8.20 1.28 -10.39
CA TYR A 10 -8.86 0.04 -10.03
C TYR A 10 -9.72 0.25 -8.77
N PRO A 11 -11.07 0.16 -8.84
CA PRO A 11 -11.92 0.60 -7.74
C PRO A 11 -12.13 -0.47 -6.65
N ASN A 12 -11.94 -1.76 -6.99
CA ASN A 12 -12.34 -2.90 -6.17
C ASN A 12 -11.20 -3.40 -5.27
N PHE A 13 -10.80 -2.59 -4.30
CA PHE A 13 -9.80 -2.96 -3.30
C PHE A 13 -10.29 -2.67 -1.88
N GLU A 14 -9.60 -3.25 -0.91
CA GLU A 14 -9.59 -2.80 0.47
C GLU A 14 -8.16 -2.38 0.86
N CYS A 15 -8.03 -1.35 1.68
CA CYS A 15 -6.75 -0.89 2.21
C CYS A 15 -6.73 -1.17 3.72
N ILE A 16 -5.86 -2.09 4.14
CA ILE A 16 -5.72 -2.49 5.54
C ILE A 16 -4.50 -1.76 6.12
N MET A 17 -4.78 -0.78 6.97
CA MET A 17 -3.78 0.01 7.67
C MET A 17 -3.54 -0.60 9.05
N VAL A 18 -2.33 -1.08 9.30
CA VAL A 18 -1.95 -1.69 10.58
C VAL A 18 -0.98 -0.76 11.31
N ASN A 19 -1.42 -0.17 12.40
CA ASN A 19 -0.56 0.57 13.32
C ASN A 19 0.12 -0.39 14.31
N ASP A 20 1.44 -0.52 14.20
CA ASP A 20 2.27 -1.38 15.06
C ASP A 20 2.79 -0.63 16.30
N GLY A 21 1.90 0.08 16.97
CA GLY A 21 2.20 0.84 18.19
C GLY A 21 3.04 2.10 17.94
N SER A 22 2.84 2.78 16.82
CA SER A 22 3.48 4.09 16.56
C SER A 22 3.04 5.11 17.61
N PRO A 23 3.98 5.85 18.23
CA PRO A 23 3.66 6.83 19.28
C PRO A 23 3.24 8.20 18.73
N ASP A 24 3.18 8.34 17.40
CA ASP A 24 2.93 9.61 16.72
C ASP A 24 1.43 9.80 16.38
N HIS A 25 1.15 10.76 15.51
CA HIS A 25 -0.21 11.09 15.08
C HIS A 25 -0.73 10.25 13.90
N SER A 26 -0.07 9.16 13.53
CA SER A 26 -0.45 8.32 12.38
C SER A 26 -1.85 7.71 12.54
N SER A 27 -2.26 7.36 13.77
CA SER A 27 -3.59 6.81 14.05
C SER A 27 -4.71 7.74 13.60
N LYS A 28 -4.61 9.03 13.94
CA LYS A 28 -5.60 10.05 13.55
C LYS A 28 -5.75 10.17 12.04
N ILE A 29 -4.64 10.11 11.29
CA ILE A 29 -4.68 10.14 9.82
C ILE A 29 -5.42 8.90 9.30
N CYS A 30 -5.13 7.72 9.85
CA CYS A 30 -5.81 6.48 9.44
C CYS A 30 -7.32 6.52 9.72
N GLU A 31 -7.72 7.00 10.90
CA GLU A 31 -9.12 7.17 11.29
C GLU A 31 -9.87 8.09 10.32
N GLU A 32 -9.27 9.22 9.93
CA GLU A 32 -9.87 10.11 8.93
C GLU A 32 -10.12 9.44 7.58
N PHE A 33 -9.26 8.51 7.15
CA PHE A 33 -9.46 7.76 5.91
C PHE A 33 -10.59 6.73 6.04
N VAL A 34 -10.69 6.06 7.19
CA VAL A 34 -11.79 5.12 7.49
C VAL A 34 -13.14 5.84 7.47
N GLU A 35 -13.21 7.05 8.02
CA GLU A 35 -14.45 7.86 8.02
C GLU A 35 -14.85 8.30 6.60
N LYS A 36 -13.88 8.58 5.73
CA LYS A 36 -14.11 9.13 4.38
C LYS A 36 -14.34 8.08 3.30
N ASP A 37 -13.78 6.88 3.46
CA ASP A 37 -13.78 5.84 2.42
C ASP A 37 -13.87 4.44 3.02
N SER A 38 -15.00 3.76 2.79
CA SER A 38 -15.29 2.44 3.35
C SER A 38 -14.37 1.31 2.87
N ARG A 39 -13.53 1.57 1.86
CA ARG A 39 -12.48 0.63 1.43
C ARG A 39 -11.32 0.59 2.42
N PHE A 40 -11.16 1.60 3.27
CA PHE A 40 -10.08 1.69 4.24
C PHE A 40 -10.50 1.07 5.57
N LYS A 41 -9.63 0.23 6.13
CA LYS A 41 -9.80 -0.42 7.43
C LYS A 41 -8.57 -0.15 8.27
N TYR A 42 -8.77 0.16 9.54
CA TYR A 42 -7.70 0.46 10.48
C TYR A 42 -7.66 -0.56 11.61
N PHE A 43 -6.47 -1.05 11.92
CA PHE A 43 -6.20 -1.95 13.04
C PHE A 43 -4.99 -1.44 13.81
N GLU A 44 -5.07 -1.53 15.13
CA GLU A 44 -3.97 -1.21 16.03
C GLU A 44 -3.55 -2.45 16.80
N LYS A 45 -2.24 -2.61 16.98
CA LYS A 45 -1.65 -3.68 17.79
C LYS A 45 -0.46 -3.16 18.58
N ALA A 46 -0.08 -3.88 19.63
CA ALA A 46 1.19 -3.64 20.32
C ALA A 46 2.37 -3.86 19.36
N ASN A 47 3.43 -3.06 19.51
CA ASN A 47 4.62 -3.12 18.65
C ASN A 47 5.20 -4.55 18.58
N GLY A 48 5.34 -5.07 17.37
CA GLY A 48 5.89 -6.40 17.09
C GLY A 48 6.77 -6.44 15.85
N GLY A 49 7.06 -5.28 15.26
CA GLY A 49 7.81 -5.12 14.02
C GLY A 49 6.97 -5.30 12.75
N LEU A 50 7.55 -4.86 11.62
CA LEU A 50 6.92 -4.86 10.30
C LEU A 50 6.33 -6.22 9.88
N SER A 51 7.02 -7.32 10.15
CA SER A 51 6.52 -8.66 9.83
C SER A 51 5.25 -8.99 10.63
N SER A 52 5.19 -8.60 11.91
CA SER A 52 4.00 -8.80 12.74
C SER A 52 2.82 -7.97 12.22
N ALA A 53 3.07 -6.73 11.79
CA ALA A 53 2.06 -5.89 11.18
C ALA A 53 1.53 -6.46 9.86
N ARG A 54 2.41 -6.93 8.96
CA ARG A 54 2.02 -7.57 7.69
C ARG A 54 1.22 -8.84 7.91
N ASN A 55 1.58 -9.66 8.90
CA ASN A 55 0.83 -10.88 9.23
C ASN A 55 -0.60 -10.56 9.70
N LEU A 56 -0.78 -9.56 10.57
CA LEU A 56 -2.13 -9.12 10.94
C LEU A 56 -2.90 -8.59 9.73
N GLY A 57 -2.23 -7.84 8.84
CA GLY A 57 -2.83 -7.37 7.60
C GLY A 57 -3.34 -8.52 6.70
N ILE A 58 -2.57 -9.60 6.57
CA ILE A 58 -2.98 -10.81 5.84
C ILE A 58 -4.18 -11.48 6.52
N GLU A 59 -4.14 -11.66 7.84
CA GLU A 59 -5.23 -12.29 8.62
C GLU A 59 -6.55 -11.51 8.51
N CYS A 60 -6.48 -10.19 8.42
CA CYS A 60 -7.66 -9.32 8.27
C CYS A 60 -8.13 -9.14 6.82
N SER A 61 -7.38 -9.65 5.84
CA SER A 61 -7.71 -9.49 4.42
C SER A 61 -8.82 -10.42 3.94
N GLY A 62 -9.69 -9.90 3.08
CA GLY A 62 -10.75 -10.66 2.41
C GLY A 62 -10.62 -10.68 0.88
N GLY A 63 -9.65 -9.98 0.32
CA GLY A 63 -9.36 -9.93 -1.12
C GLY A 63 -8.80 -11.24 -1.68
N ALA A 64 -9.01 -11.47 -2.97
CA ALA A 64 -8.45 -12.62 -3.69
C ALA A 64 -6.94 -12.49 -4.00
N TYR A 65 -6.42 -11.27 -3.92
CA TYR A 65 -5.02 -10.92 -4.15
C TYR A 65 -4.55 -9.98 -3.04
N ILE A 66 -3.27 -10.08 -2.68
CA ILE A 66 -2.64 -9.23 -1.68
C ILE A 66 -1.45 -8.51 -2.32
N THR A 67 -1.31 -7.21 -2.01
CA THR A 67 -0.11 -6.43 -2.29
C THR A 67 0.26 -5.63 -1.04
N PHE A 68 1.53 -5.27 -0.92
CA PHE A 68 2.04 -4.48 0.20
C PHE A 68 2.48 -3.11 -0.31
N VAL A 69 2.20 -2.07 0.47
CA VAL A 69 2.63 -0.69 0.21
C VAL A 69 3.20 -0.17 1.52
N ASP A 70 4.47 0.22 1.51
CA ASP A 70 5.10 0.81 2.69
C ASP A 70 4.60 2.26 2.89
N SER A 71 4.52 2.72 4.14
CA SER A 71 3.85 3.98 4.50
C SER A 71 4.62 5.24 4.07
N ASP A 72 5.91 5.09 3.82
CA ASP A 72 6.83 6.09 3.28
C ASP A 72 6.86 6.13 1.74
N ASP A 73 6.14 5.22 1.06
CA ASP A 73 6.03 5.17 -0.39
C ASP A 73 4.67 5.68 -0.92
N TRP A 74 4.52 5.67 -2.25
CA TRP A 74 3.25 5.89 -2.94
C TRP A 74 3.16 5.06 -4.22
N LEU A 75 1.93 4.88 -4.70
CA LEU A 75 1.65 4.20 -5.96
C LEU A 75 1.43 5.19 -7.10
N GLU A 76 1.84 4.79 -8.31
CA GLU A 76 1.36 5.43 -9.54
C GLU A 76 -0.15 5.26 -9.68
N HIS A 77 -0.82 6.23 -10.33
CA HIS A 77 -2.28 6.32 -10.39
C HIS A 77 -2.98 5.05 -10.90
N ASP A 78 -2.34 4.29 -11.79
CA ASP A 78 -2.87 3.08 -12.43
C ASP A 78 -2.19 1.79 -11.95
N ALA A 79 -1.41 1.82 -10.87
CA ALA A 79 -0.59 0.70 -10.42
C ALA A 79 -1.39 -0.58 -10.18
N LEU A 80 -2.50 -0.50 -9.43
CA LEU A 80 -3.34 -1.67 -9.14
C LEU A 80 -3.99 -2.25 -10.40
N ASP A 81 -4.46 -1.39 -11.32
CA ASP A 81 -5.07 -1.84 -12.57
C ASP A 81 -4.05 -2.56 -13.46
N ARG A 82 -2.82 -2.04 -13.53
CA ARG A 82 -1.73 -2.67 -14.29
C ARG A 82 -1.29 -4.01 -13.70
N LEU A 83 -1.15 -4.08 -12.37
CA LEU A 83 -0.78 -5.32 -11.69
C LEU A 83 -1.87 -6.40 -11.85
N TYR A 84 -3.13 -6.01 -11.67
CA TYR A 84 -4.28 -6.90 -11.84
C TYR A 84 -4.45 -7.33 -13.30
N GLY A 85 -4.32 -6.40 -14.25
CA GLY A 85 -4.39 -6.67 -15.68
C GLY A 85 -3.31 -7.66 -16.13
N ALA A 86 -2.08 -7.54 -15.61
CA ALA A 86 -1.01 -8.49 -15.87
C ALA A 86 -1.34 -9.90 -15.35
N LEU A 87 -1.86 -10.02 -14.12
CA LEU A 87 -2.29 -11.31 -13.56
C LEU A 87 -3.34 -11.98 -14.45
N LYS A 88 -4.37 -11.22 -14.86
CA LYS A 88 -5.47 -11.76 -15.66
C LYS A 88 -5.08 -12.10 -17.09
N LYS A 89 -4.27 -11.25 -17.73
CA LYS A 89 -3.82 -11.46 -19.11
C LYS A 89 -2.98 -12.72 -19.25
N GLU A 90 -2.06 -12.96 -18.33
CA GLU A 90 -1.11 -14.08 -18.40
C GLU A 90 -1.59 -15.30 -17.62
N ASN A 91 -2.77 -15.24 -16.98
CA ASN A 91 -3.27 -16.24 -16.04
C ASN A 91 -2.20 -16.65 -15.01
N ALA A 92 -1.54 -15.64 -14.43
CA ALA A 92 -0.41 -15.81 -13.52
C ALA A 92 -0.87 -15.76 -12.06
N ASP A 93 -0.10 -16.43 -11.18
CA ASP A 93 -0.32 -16.40 -9.74
C ASP A 93 0.18 -15.10 -9.09
N ILE A 94 1.24 -14.49 -9.66
CA ILE A 94 1.91 -13.30 -9.12
C ILE A 94 2.25 -12.34 -10.26
N SER A 95 2.06 -11.03 -10.04
CA SER A 95 2.59 -9.96 -10.87
C SER A 95 3.49 -9.06 -10.04
N ILE A 96 4.52 -8.49 -10.68
CA ILE A 96 5.53 -7.66 -10.02
C ILE A 96 5.68 -6.36 -10.81
N GLY A 97 5.53 -5.24 -10.11
CA GLY A 97 5.77 -3.90 -10.63
C GLY A 97 7.24 -3.49 -10.49
N ARG A 98 7.66 -2.51 -11.29
CA ARG A 98 8.92 -1.78 -11.05
C ARG A 98 8.64 -0.59 -10.13
N TYR A 99 9.65 -0.13 -9.42
CA TYR A 99 9.62 1.10 -8.65
C TYR A 99 10.69 2.06 -9.15
N ASN A 100 10.46 3.35 -8.91
CA ASN A 100 11.49 4.39 -9.02
C ASN A 100 11.83 4.85 -7.60
N SER A 101 13.06 5.32 -7.39
CA SER A 101 13.46 5.88 -6.10
C SER A 101 13.33 7.40 -6.12
N TYR A 102 12.83 7.98 -5.02
CA TYR A 102 12.73 9.41 -4.83
C TYR A 102 13.59 9.84 -3.65
N ASP A 103 14.45 10.83 -3.86
CA ASP A 103 15.25 11.44 -2.79
C ASP A 103 14.49 12.64 -2.23
N GLU A 104 13.88 12.47 -1.05
CA GLU A 104 13.13 13.51 -0.35
C GLU A 104 13.99 14.72 0.05
N THR A 105 15.30 14.52 0.26
CA THR A 105 16.21 15.61 0.64
C THR A 105 16.52 16.53 -0.54
N ARG A 106 16.54 15.96 -1.74
CA ARG A 106 16.87 16.67 -2.99
C ARG A 106 15.65 17.00 -3.83
N TYR A 107 14.49 16.42 -3.51
CA TYR A 107 13.26 16.51 -4.29
C TYR A 107 13.42 16.04 -5.75
N VAL A 108 14.16 14.94 -5.97
CA VAL A 108 14.45 14.41 -7.32
C VAL A 108 14.20 12.90 -7.41
N TYR A 109 13.81 12.46 -8.60
CA TYR A 109 13.79 11.04 -8.96
C TYR A 109 15.21 10.56 -9.29
N MET A 110 15.55 9.41 -8.74
CA MET A 110 16.83 8.75 -8.98
C MET A 110 16.66 7.75 -10.12
N THR A 111 17.38 8.00 -11.23
CA THR A 111 17.44 7.06 -12.36
C THR A 111 18.78 6.35 -12.34
N TYR A 112 18.77 5.03 -12.16
CA TYR A 112 19.97 4.21 -12.29
C TYR A 112 20.17 3.84 -13.75
N VAL A 113 21.21 4.42 -14.37
CA VAL A 113 21.68 4.00 -15.69
C VAL A 113 22.80 2.99 -15.46
N PHE A 114 22.50 1.71 -15.65
CA PHE A 114 23.52 0.68 -15.70
C PHE A 114 24.20 0.77 -17.08
N LEU A 115 25.47 1.16 -17.09
CA LEU A 115 26.34 1.11 -18.27
C LEU A 115 26.85 -0.32 -18.49
#